data_AF-A0A7K3RNF8-F1
#
_entry.id   AF-A0A7K3RNF8-F1
#
_cell.length_a   1.000
_cell.length_b   1.000
_cell.length_c   1.000
_cell.angle_alpha   90.00
_cell.angle_beta   90.00
_cell.angle_gamma   90.00
#
_symmetry.space_group_name_H-M   'P 1'
#
loop_
_entity.id
_entity.type
_entity.pdbx_description
1 polymer ?
#
loop_
_entity_poly.entity_id
_entity_poly.type
_entity_poly.pdbx_seq_one_letter_code
_entity_poly.pdbx_strand_id
1 'polypeptide(L)'
;MDDPTEEALHNLLAEMSLSYRFVILDRLDLEPADQHYIQVYLNDDLSYRVEYREGSAEEHYQAHVPRVHEAFGPEESTAKVMMDWAHDRQGWREALPWTPMPFR
;
A
#
# COMPACT_ATOMS: atom_id res chain seq x y z
N MET A 1 14.90 3.45 0.89
CA MET A 1 14.85 4.24 2.14
C MET A 1 14.59 3.24 3.24
N ASP A 2 15.31 3.32 4.34
CA ASP A 2 15.14 2.41 5.47
C ASP A 2 14.35 3.12 6.57
N ASP A 3 13.49 2.39 7.28
CA ASP A 3 12.62 2.89 8.37
C ASP A 3 11.85 4.19 8.00
N PRO A 4 11.01 4.16 6.95
CA PRO A 4 10.31 5.36 6.50
C PRO A 4 9.27 5.84 7.51
N THR A 5 9.10 7.15 7.64
CA THR A 5 7.98 7.73 8.40
C THR A 5 6.70 7.77 7.57
N GLU A 6 5.55 7.95 8.23
CA GLU A 6 4.25 8.11 7.54
C GLU A 6 4.28 9.33 6.60
N GLU A 7 4.91 10.43 7.02
CA GLU A 7 5.13 11.62 6.20
C GLU A 7 6.00 11.31 4.97
N ALA A 8 7.06 10.51 5.12
CA ALA A 8 7.88 10.10 3.99
C ALA A 8 7.08 9.25 2.98
N LEU A 9 6.23 8.34 3.45
CA LEU A 9 5.32 7.58 2.59
C LEU A 9 4.32 8.48 1.88
N HIS A 10 3.70 9.43 2.60
CA HIS A 10 2.79 10.41 2.00
C HIS A 10 3.48 11.18 0.86
N ASN A 11 4.70 11.67 1.09
CA ASN A 11 5.45 12.42 0.08
C ASN A 11 5.78 11.55 -1.15
N LEU A 12 6.19 10.30 -0.94
CA LEU A 12 6.43 9.35 -2.04
C LEU A 12 5.16 9.07 -2.85
N LEU A 13 4.01 8.91 -2.19
CA LEU A 13 2.71 8.72 -2.85
C LEU A 13 2.30 9.96 -3.66
N ALA A 14 2.53 11.16 -3.11
CA ALA A 14 2.25 12.43 -3.78
C ALA A 14 3.15 12.67 -5.01
N GLU A 15 4.35 12.09 -5.04
CA GLU A 15 5.29 12.18 -6.16
C GLU A 15 5.04 11.12 -7.26
N MET A 16 4.10 10.19 -7.05
CA MET A 16 3.76 9.18 -8.05
C MET A 16 3.25 9.83 -9.35
N SER A 17 3.60 9.21 -10.46
CA SER A 17 3.18 9.65 -11.79
C SER A 17 3.06 8.46 -12.73
N LEU A 18 2.57 8.70 -13.95
CA LEU A 18 2.52 7.63 -14.96
C LEU A 18 3.92 7.10 -15.36
N SER A 19 4.99 7.81 -15.00
CA SER A 19 6.38 7.34 -15.15
C SER A 19 6.91 6.62 -13.89
N TYR A 20 6.38 6.96 -12.71
CA TYR A 20 6.76 6.41 -11.41
C TYR A 20 5.51 5.90 -10.70
N ARG A 21 5.13 4.66 -11.01
CA ARG A 21 3.80 4.14 -10.68
C ARG A 21 3.71 3.32 -9.41
N PHE A 22 4.82 3.11 -8.70
CA PHE A 22 4.87 2.18 -7.58
C PHE A 22 5.51 2.82 -6.35
N VAL A 23 4.91 2.57 -5.20
CA VAL A 23 5.55 2.69 -3.88
C VAL A 23 5.39 1.35 -3.19
N ILE A 24 6.49 0.78 -2.70
CA ILE A 24 6.52 -0.54 -2.07
C ILE A 24 7.16 -0.38 -0.69
N LEU A 25 6.57 -1.02 0.31
CA LEU A 25 7.08 -1.08 1.68
C LEU A 25 7.19 -2.55 2.09
N ASP A 26 8.42 -2.98 2.36
CA ASP A 26 8.76 -4.35 2.73
C ASP A 26 8.99 -4.48 4.24
N ARG A 27 8.55 -5.59 4.82
CA ARG A 27 8.91 -6.00 6.18
C ARG A 27 10.05 -7.00 6.14
N LEU A 28 11.25 -6.49 6.43
CA LEU A 28 12.50 -7.27 6.41
C LEU A 28 12.73 -8.09 7.69
N ASP A 29 11.86 -7.94 8.70
CA ASP A 29 11.89 -8.66 9.98
C ASP A 29 11.20 -10.03 9.94
N LEU A 30 10.57 -10.39 8.81
CA LEU A 30 9.77 -11.60 8.63
C LEU A 30 10.32 -12.52 7.54
N GLU A 31 10.07 -13.81 7.71
CA GLU A 31 10.38 -14.85 6.71
C GLU A 31 9.09 -15.39 6.07
N PRO A 32 9.10 -15.80 4.78
CA PRO A 32 10.23 -15.71 3.86
C PRO A 32 10.50 -14.25 3.44
N ALA A 33 11.78 -13.90 3.26
CA ALA A 33 12.15 -12.62 2.67
C ALA A 33 11.40 -12.38 1.34
N ASP A 34 11.10 -11.11 1.05
CA ASP A 34 10.37 -10.66 -0.14
C ASP A 34 8.92 -11.19 -0.27
N GLN A 35 8.39 -11.81 0.79
CA GLN A 35 7.00 -12.29 0.83
C GLN A 35 6.10 -11.44 1.74
N HIS A 36 6.64 -10.40 2.39
CA HIS A 36 5.93 -9.53 3.31
C HIS A 36 6.04 -8.09 2.84
N TYR A 37 5.06 -7.64 2.06
CA TYR A 37 5.07 -6.31 1.47
C TYR A 37 3.67 -5.70 1.42
N ILE A 38 3.60 -4.37 1.42
CA ILE A 38 2.44 -3.60 0.94
C ILE A 38 2.89 -2.67 -0.18
N GLN A 39 2.11 -2.62 -1.24
CA GLN A 39 2.40 -1.87 -2.46
C GLN A 39 1.21 -1.01 -2.85
N VAL A 40 1.53 0.19 -3.36
CA VAL A 40 0.60 1.05 -4.06
C VAL A 40 1.00 1.12 -5.52
N TYR A 41 0.03 0.91 -6.41
CA TYR A 41 0.15 1.11 -7.85
C TYR A 41 -0.78 2.22 -8.33
N LEU A 42 -0.24 3.17 -9.10
CA LEU A 42 -1.01 4.24 -9.74
C LEU A 42 -1.57 3.77 -11.09
N ASN A 43 -2.91 3.66 -11.14
CA ASN A 43 -3.66 3.33 -12.35
C ASN A 43 -3.70 4.51 -13.34
N ASP A 44 -4.09 4.23 -14.58
CA ASP A 44 -4.19 5.25 -15.64
C ASP A 44 -5.29 6.29 -15.38
N ASP A 45 -6.32 5.93 -14.61
CA ASP A 45 -7.39 6.82 -14.16
C ASP A 45 -7.01 7.64 -12.92
N LEU A 46 -5.74 7.54 -12.49
CA LEU A 46 -5.17 8.15 -11.30
C LEU A 46 -5.77 7.64 -9.98
N SER A 47 -6.46 6.50 -10.00
CA SER A 47 -6.80 5.78 -8.78
C SER A 47 -5.59 4.97 -8.29
N TYR A 48 -5.61 4.56 -7.02
CA TYR A 48 -4.66 3.57 -6.53
C TYR A 48 -5.25 2.16 -6.56
N ARG A 49 -4.39 1.18 -6.85
CA ARG A 49 -4.54 -0.19 -6.39
C ARG A 49 -3.56 -0.41 -5.26
N VAL A 50 -4.05 -0.78 -4.09
CA VAL A 50 -3.22 -1.18 -2.95
C VAL A 50 -3.25 -2.70 -2.87
N GLU A 51 -2.11 -3.34 -2.70
CA GLU A 51 -2.01 -4.78 -2.48
C GLU A 51 -1.05 -5.06 -1.32
N TYR A 52 -1.32 -6.12 -0.56
CA TYR A 52 -0.39 -6.61 0.46
C TYR A 52 -0.24 -8.11 0.38
N ARG A 53 0.95 -8.60 0.71
CA ARG A 53 1.26 -10.02 0.88
C ARG A 53 1.81 -10.27 2.29
N GLU A 54 1.32 -11.33 2.93
CA GLU A 54 1.78 -11.80 4.25
C GLU A 54 2.34 -13.21 4.16
N GLY A 55 3.56 -13.36 3.63
CA GLY A 55 4.32 -14.61 3.69
C GLY A 55 4.01 -15.65 2.62
N SER A 56 2.86 -15.57 1.94
CA SER A 56 2.46 -16.56 0.93
C SER A 56 1.63 -15.96 -0.21
N ALA A 57 1.49 -16.73 -1.31
CA ALA A 57 0.60 -16.34 -2.40
C ALA A 57 -0.89 -16.41 -2.03
N GLU A 58 -1.24 -17.25 -1.05
CA GLU A 58 -2.62 -17.39 -0.56
C GLU A 58 -3.00 -16.22 0.34
N GLU A 59 -2.02 -15.65 1.04
CA GLU A 59 -2.16 -14.45 1.88
C GLU A 59 -1.82 -13.18 1.10
N HIS A 60 -2.41 -13.06 -0.10
CA HIS A 60 -2.26 -11.89 -0.96
C HIS A 60 -3.64 -11.27 -1.23
N TYR A 61 -3.77 -9.98 -0.94
CA TYR A 61 -5.02 -9.24 -1.07
C TYR A 61 -4.80 -7.92 -1.79
N GLN A 62 -5.86 -7.39 -2.38
CA GLN A 62 -5.89 -6.09 -3.05
C GLN A 62 -7.12 -5.28 -2.64
N ALA A 63 -6.99 -3.96 -2.75
CA ALA A 63 -8.08 -3.00 -2.64
C ALA A 63 -7.93 -1.91 -3.71
N HIS A 64 -9.06 -1.37 -4.14
CA HIS A 64 -9.12 -0.21 -5.02
C HIS A 64 -9.41 1.04 -4.18
N VAL A 65 -8.58 2.07 -4.33
CA VAL A 65 -8.80 3.38 -3.72
C VAL A 65 -9.12 4.36 -4.84
N PRO A 66 -10.37 4.87 -4.91
CA PRO A 66 -10.75 5.80 -5.96
C PRO A 66 -9.98 7.11 -5.80
N ARG A 67 -9.75 7.79 -6.92
CA ARG A 67 -9.23 9.16 -6.89
C ARG A 67 -10.25 10.07 -6.19
N VAL A 68 -9.87 10.65 -5.06
CA VAL A 68 -10.68 11.63 -4.34
C VAL A 68 -10.29 13.03 -4.83
N HIS A 69 -11.28 13.89 -5.09
CA HIS A 69 -11.08 15.29 -5.52
C HIS A 69 -11.12 16.28 -4.34
N GLU A 70 -11.02 15.79 -3.11
CA GLU A 70 -11.14 16.60 -1.90
C GLU A 70 -9.79 17.23 -1.48
N ALA A 71 -9.82 18.09 -0.46
CA ALA A 71 -8.68 18.87 0.01
C ALA A 71 -7.46 18.03 0.44
N PHE A 72 -7.69 16.74 0.75
CA PHE A 72 -6.67 15.74 0.99
C PHE A 72 -6.90 14.62 -0.02
N GLY A 73 -5.89 14.34 -0.86
CA GLY A 73 -5.96 13.25 -1.82
C GLY A 73 -5.84 11.88 -1.14
N PRO A 74 -5.89 10.77 -1.89
CA PRO A 74 -5.80 9.42 -1.33
C PRO A 74 -4.46 9.13 -0.64
N GLU A 75 -3.43 9.95 -0.83
CA GLU A 75 -2.07 9.79 -0.32
C GLU A 75 -2.04 9.66 1.21
N GLU A 76 -2.75 10.54 1.94
CA GLU A 76 -2.72 10.57 3.41
C GLU A 76 -3.32 9.30 4.03
N SER A 77 -4.53 8.92 3.59
CA SER A 77 -5.18 7.70 4.09
C SER A 77 -4.42 6.44 3.68
N THR A 78 -3.83 6.42 2.48
CA THR A 78 -3.04 5.28 2.00
C THR A 78 -1.71 5.16 2.76
N ALA A 79 -1.00 6.26 2.99
CA ALA A 79 0.24 6.26 3.78
C ALA A 79 0.00 5.71 5.20
N LYS A 80 -1.10 6.13 5.84
CA LYS A 80 -1.51 5.62 7.13
C LYS A 80 -1.75 4.10 7.11
N VAL A 81 -2.47 3.58 6.11
CA VAL A 81 -2.72 2.13 5.98
C VAL A 81 -1.41 1.36 5.82
N MET A 82 -0.49 1.86 4.98
CA MET A 82 0.83 1.24 4.81
C MET A 82 1.64 1.22 6.10
N MET A 83 1.62 2.33 6.84
CA MET A 83 2.34 2.45 8.12
C MET A 83 1.75 1.56 9.21
N ASP A 84 0.42 1.48 9.29
CA ASP A 84 -0.27 0.61 10.23
C ASP A 84 -0.04 -0.87 9.90
N TRP A 85 0.00 -1.25 8.61
CA TRP A 85 0.40 -2.60 8.18
C TRP A 85 1.85 -2.92 8.59
N ALA A 86 2.79 -2.01 8.33
CA ALA A 86 4.20 -2.23 8.60
C ALA A 86 4.50 -2.47 10.10
N HIS A 87 3.71 -1.85 10.97
CA HIS A 87 3.81 -2.00 12.42
C HIS A 87 2.80 -3.00 13.03
N ASP A 88 2.04 -3.72 12.22
CA ASP A 88 0.97 -4.64 12.66
C ASP A 88 -0.01 -3.98 13.67
N ARG A 89 -0.39 -2.73 13.39
CA ARG A 89 -1.36 -2.00 14.22
C ARG A 89 -2.79 -2.44 13.89
N GLN A 90 -3.70 -2.31 14.84
CA GLN A 90 -5.10 -2.68 14.60
C GLN A 90 -5.77 -1.70 13.63
N GLY A 91 -6.72 -2.20 12.83
CA GLY A 91 -7.61 -1.38 11.99
C GLY A 91 -7.25 -1.29 10.51
N TRP A 92 -6.02 -1.62 10.09
CA TRP A 92 -5.64 -1.53 8.67
C TRP A 92 -6.38 -2.56 7.80
N ARG A 93 -6.76 -3.71 8.37
CA ARG A 93 -7.57 -4.75 7.70
C ARG A 93 -9.01 -4.31 7.44
N GLU A 94 -9.52 -3.33 8.18
CA GLU A 94 -10.86 -2.77 8.00
C GLU A 94 -10.83 -1.42 7.28
N ALA A 95 -9.65 -0.81 7.14
CA ALA A 95 -9.47 0.51 6.55
C ALA A 95 -9.72 0.56 5.04
N LEU A 96 -9.57 -0.58 4.34
CA LEU A 96 -9.83 -0.72 2.91
C LEU A 96 -10.69 -1.95 2.63
N PRO A 97 -11.47 -1.97 1.53
CA PRO A 97 -12.28 -3.11 1.13
C PRO A 97 -11.40 -4.20 0.49
N TRP A 98 -10.57 -4.85 1.30
CA TRP A 98 -9.65 -5.88 0.84
C TRP A 98 -10.39 -7.06 0.22
N THR A 99 -9.86 -7.55 -0.90
CA THR A 99 -10.33 -8.75 -1.60
C THR A 99 -9.14 -9.64 -1.91
N PRO A 100 -9.29 -10.97 -1.88
CA PRO A 100 -8.21 -11.87 -2.26
C PRO A 100 -7.67 -11.54 -3.66
N MET A 101 -6.36 -11.49 -3.80
CA MET A 101 -5.71 -11.34 -5.09
C MET A 101 -5.87 -12.66 -5.86
N PRO A 102 -6.46 -12.66 -7.07
CA PRO A 102 -6.57 -13.88 -7.85
C PRO A 102 -5.17 -14.39 -8.20
N PHE A 103 -4.93 -15.69 -7.95
CA PHE A 103 -3.74 -16.37 -8.42
C PHE A 103 -3.64 -16.20 -9.94
N ARG A 104 -2.49 -15.68 -10.41
CA ARG A 104 -2.15 -15.62 -11.84
C ARG A 104 -1.28 -16.79 -12.24
#